data_AF-A0A534ABU8-F1
#
_entry.id   AF-A0A534ABU8-F1
#
_cell.length_a   1.000
_cell.length_b   1.000
_cell.length_c   1.000
_cell.angle_alpha   90.00
_cell.angle_beta   90.00
_cell.angle_gamma   90.00
#
_symmetry.space_group_name_H-M   'P 1'
#
loop_
_entity.id
_entity.type
_entity.pdbx_description
1 polymer ?
#
loop_
_entity_poly.entity_id
_entity_poly.type
_entity_poly.pdbx_seq_one_letter_code
_entity_poly.pdbx_strand_id
1 'polypeptide(L)'
;MKNIKIYLWIVAAVMVPLLVAGCRKDPEKIVPQRALERWNLLINHSPVKAYEYLSPGYRETHTLDQYVAFIGTARLKWKSVAVASQQCESEVCTVILTVKSTIPAQLMNGELRMSNSKVQ
;
A
#
# COMPACT_ATOMS: atom_id res chain seq x y z
N MET A 1 -57.09 25.34 -4.90
CA MET A 1 -55.77 25.43 -5.54
C MET A 1 -54.66 25.66 -4.49
N LYS A 2 -54.38 24.69 -3.60
CA LYS A 2 -53.37 24.87 -2.53
C LYS A 2 -52.56 23.60 -2.21
N ASN A 3 -52.81 22.50 -2.92
CA ASN A 3 -52.22 21.18 -2.62
C ASN A 3 -51.11 20.77 -3.62
N ILE A 4 -51.00 21.44 -4.78
CA ILE A 4 -49.95 21.16 -5.78
C ILE A 4 -48.54 21.51 -5.29
N LYS A 5 -48.40 22.58 -4.50
CA LYS A 5 -47.10 22.97 -3.93
C LYS A 5 -46.60 21.97 -2.89
N ILE A 6 -47.49 21.28 -2.18
CA ILE A 6 -47.12 20.30 -1.14
C ILE A 6 -46.57 19.01 -1.78
N TYR A 7 -47.15 18.56 -2.89
CA TYR A 7 -46.61 17.41 -3.64
C TYR A 7 -45.26 17.72 -4.31
N LEU A 8 -45.03 18.97 -4.71
CA LEU A 8 -43.75 19.43 -5.24
C LEU A 8 -42.60 19.32 -4.21
N TRP A 9 -42.89 19.47 -2.92
CA TRP A 9 -41.89 19.34 -1.85
C TRP A 9 -41.61 17.89 -1.44
N ILE A 10 -42.58 16.98 -1.60
CA ILE A 10 -42.44 15.56 -1.21
C ILE A 10 -41.69 14.75 -2.28
N VAL A 11 -41.84 15.09 -3.56
CA VAL A 11 -41.13 14.40 -4.66
C VAL A 11 -39.62 14.67 -4.63
N ALA A 12 -39.18 15.82 -4.11
CA ALA A 12 -37.77 16.16 -3.99
C ALA A 12 -37.02 15.38 -2.88
N ALA A 13 -37.73 14.91 -1.85
CA ALA A 13 -37.12 14.24 -0.69
C ALA A 13 -36.94 12.71 -0.86
N VAL A 14 -37.65 12.08 -1.80
CA VAL A 14 -37.68 10.60 -1.92
C VAL A 14 -36.75 10.08 -3.03
N MET A 15 -36.23 10.94 -3.91
CA MET A 15 -35.44 10.52 -5.08
C MET A 15 -33.92 10.44 -4.86
N VAL A 16 -33.43 10.65 -3.61
CA VAL A 16 -31.98 10.69 -3.30
C VAL A 16 -31.54 9.65 -2.24
N PRO A 17 -31.93 8.37 -2.33
CA PRO A 17 -31.06 7.38 -1.71
C PRO A 17 -30.92 6.11 -2.56
N LEU A 18 -30.32 6.18 -3.76
CA LEU A 18 -30.07 4.95 -4.54
C LEU A 18 -28.79 4.93 -5.39
N LEU A 19 -27.88 5.90 -5.22
CA LEU A 19 -26.63 5.97 -6.00
C LEU A 19 -25.36 5.92 -5.15
N VAL A 20 -25.33 5.06 -4.13
CA VAL A 20 -24.06 4.57 -3.57
C VAL A 20 -23.87 3.11 -3.99
N ALA A 21 -23.95 2.85 -5.30
CA ALA A 21 -23.41 1.63 -5.86
C ALA A 21 -21.87 1.73 -5.72
N GLY A 22 -21.33 1.12 -4.67
CA GLY A 22 -19.89 1.05 -4.43
C GLY A 22 -19.20 0.49 -5.67
N CYS A 23 -18.39 1.33 -6.32
CA CYS A 23 -17.60 0.93 -7.48
C CYS A 23 -16.59 -0.13 -7.00
N ARG A 24 -16.94 -1.42 -7.13
CA ARG A 24 -16.08 -2.54 -6.76
C ARG A 24 -14.99 -2.62 -7.82
N LYS A 25 -13.89 -1.92 -7.58
CA LYS A 25 -12.76 -1.95 -8.49
C LYS A 25 -12.15 -3.36 -8.48
N ASP A 26 -11.78 -3.86 -9.66
CA ASP A 26 -11.20 -5.18 -9.88
C ASP A 26 -9.91 -5.37 -9.05
N PRO A 27 -9.93 -6.24 -8.01
CA PRO A 27 -8.78 -6.46 -7.14
C PRO A 27 -7.55 -6.96 -7.92
N GLU A 28 -7.76 -7.75 -8.96
CA GLU A 28 -6.69 -8.31 -9.79
C GLU A 28 -5.91 -7.22 -10.52
N LYS A 29 -6.52 -6.08 -10.81
CA LYS A 29 -5.84 -4.95 -11.46
C LYS A 29 -5.20 -4.01 -10.45
N ILE A 30 -5.80 -3.86 -9.28
CA ILE A 30 -5.42 -2.81 -8.32
C ILE A 30 -4.33 -3.23 -7.37
N VAL A 31 -4.38 -4.45 -6.85
CA VAL A 31 -3.37 -4.89 -5.88
C VAL A 31 -1.95 -4.87 -6.48
N PRO A 32 -1.71 -5.34 -7.71
CA PRO A 32 -0.39 -5.25 -8.34
C PRO A 32 0.04 -3.80 -8.55
N GLN A 33 -0.88 -2.93 -8.99
CA GLN A 33 -0.59 -1.51 -9.15
C GLN A 33 -0.19 -0.85 -7.83
N ARG A 34 -0.97 -1.06 -6.76
CA ARG A 34 -0.65 -0.56 -5.42
C ARG A 34 0.68 -1.08 -4.91
N ALA A 35 1.01 -2.34 -5.19
CA ALA A 35 2.28 -2.92 -4.81
C ALA A 35 3.44 -2.22 -5.53
N LEU A 36 3.32 -2.00 -6.85
CA LEU A 36 4.30 -1.24 -7.64
C LEU A 36 4.45 0.20 -7.16
N GLU A 37 3.34 0.91 -6.92
CA GLU A 37 3.36 2.29 -6.42
C GLU A 37 4.10 2.39 -5.09
N ARG A 38 3.81 1.51 -4.13
CA ARG A 38 4.53 1.45 -2.85
C ARG A 38 6.02 1.26 -3.05
N TRP A 39 6.43 0.31 -3.89
CA TRP A 39 7.85 0.05 -4.15
C TRP A 39 8.54 1.21 -4.86
N ASN A 40 7.86 1.88 -5.79
CA ASN A 40 8.37 3.08 -6.44
C ASN A 40 8.59 4.23 -5.45
N LEU A 41 7.74 4.36 -4.42
CA LEU A 41 7.98 5.31 -3.33
C LEU A 41 9.26 4.96 -2.55
N LEU A 42 9.53 3.68 -2.30
CA LEU A 42 10.77 3.25 -1.64
C LEU A 42 12.01 3.50 -2.51
N ILE A 43 11.92 3.25 -3.81
CA ILE A 43 12.98 3.55 -4.79
C ILE A 43 13.24 5.07 -4.84
N ASN A 44 12.19 5.89 -4.76
CA ASN A 44 12.26 7.34 -4.77
C ASN A 44 12.43 7.96 -3.37
N HIS A 45 12.99 7.22 -2.41
CA HIS A 45 13.32 7.71 -1.06
C HIS A 45 12.14 8.39 -0.32
N SER A 46 10.92 7.89 -0.52
CA SER A 46 9.68 8.43 0.06
C SER A 46 9.02 7.43 1.04
N PRO A 47 9.68 7.01 2.12
CA PRO A 47 9.18 5.97 3.03
C PRO A 47 7.90 6.39 3.77
N VAL A 48 7.73 7.68 4.07
CA VAL A 48 6.51 8.18 4.73
C VAL A 48 5.27 7.90 3.90
N LYS A 49 5.33 8.17 2.59
CA LYS A 49 4.22 7.84 1.67
C LYS A 49 4.07 6.34 1.49
N ALA A 50 5.17 5.58 1.45
CA ALA A 50 5.11 4.12 1.32
C ALA A 50 4.42 3.44 2.52
N TYR A 51 4.48 4.04 3.70
CA TYR A 51 3.80 3.56 4.91
C TYR A 51 2.26 3.59 4.77
N GLU A 52 1.71 4.53 4.00
CA GLU A 52 0.26 4.63 3.76
C GLU A 52 -0.31 3.44 2.97
N TYR A 53 0.55 2.72 2.24
CA TYR A 53 0.20 1.52 1.49
C TYR A 53 0.15 0.26 2.35
N LEU A 54 0.62 0.30 3.60
CA LEU A 54 0.60 -0.84 4.51
C LEU A 54 -0.81 -1.10 5.06
N SER A 55 -1.08 -2.36 5.41
CA SER A 55 -2.37 -2.74 5.98
C SER A 55 -2.58 -2.08 7.35
N PRO A 56 -3.85 -1.84 7.76
CA PRO A 56 -4.15 -1.33 9.09
C PRO A 56 -3.50 -2.15 10.21
N GLY A 57 -3.60 -3.49 10.15
CA GLY A 57 -3.01 -4.38 11.17
C GLY A 57 -1.48 -4.27 11.31
N TYR A 58 -0.75 -3.97 10.22
CA TYR A 58 0.68 -3.69 10.34
C TYR A 58 0.93 -2.35 11.06
N ARG A 59 0.16 -1.32 10.71
CA ARG A 59 0.28 0.04 11.28
C ARG A 59 -0.16 0.15 12.74
N GLU A 60 -0.97 -0.79 13.22
CA GLU A 60 -1.35 -0.88 14.64
C GLU A 60 -0.17 -1.25 15.54
N THR A 61 0.82 -1.97 15.01
CA THR A 61 1.95 -2.51 15.80
C THR A 61 3.28 -1.86 15.45
N HIS A 62 3.38 -1.19 14.31
CA HIS A 62 4.60 -0.53 13.83
C HIS A 62 4.30 0.93 13.55
N THR A 63 4.86 1.84 14.35
CA THR A 63 4.71 3.28 14.13
C THR A 63 5.40 3.73 12.84
N LEU A 64 4.98 4.89 12.32
CA LEU A 64 5.63 5.52 11.16
C LEU A 64 7.13 5.70 11.37
N ASP A 65 7.54 6.19 12.54
CA ASP A 65 8.96 6.44 12.84
C ASP A 65 9.78 5.16 12.87
N GLN A 66 9.25 4.09 13.48
CA GLN A 66 9.89 2.76 13.46
C GLN A 66 10.05 2.24 12.03
N TYR A 67 9.00 2.39 11.20
CA TYR A 67 9.05 1.99 9.80
C TYR A 67 10.08 2.79 9.00
N VAL A 68 10.10 4.11 9.14
CA VAL A 68 11.07 4.99 8.45
C VAL A 68 12.49 4.67 8.89
N ALA A 69 12.74 4.48 10.18
CA ALA A 69 14.03 4.07 10.69
C ALA A 69 14.47 2.72 10.11
N PHE A 70 13.58 1.72 10.12
CA PHE A 70 13.86 0.41 9.53
C PHE A 70 14.25 0.50 8.05
N ILE A 71 13.45 1.20 7.23
CA ILE A 71 13.76 1.41 5.81
C ILE A 71 15.07 2.18 5.62
N GLY A 72 15.34 3.19 6.45
CA GLY A 72 16.55 4.01 6.39
C GLY A 72 17.83 3.27 6.76
N THR A 73 17.75 2.24 7.60
CA THR A 73 18.91 1.41 7.96
C THR A 73 19.31 0.40 6.87
N ALA A 74 18.49 0.23 5.83
CA ALA A 74 18.79 -0.67 4.73
C ALA A 74 20.08 -0.21 4.02
N ARG A 75 21.13 -1.04 4.09
CA ARG A 75 22.43 -0.74 3.46
C ARG A 75 22.49 -1.05 1.96
N LEU A 76 21.34 -1.33 1.34
CA LEU A 76 21.20 -1.62 -0.08
C LEU A 76 20.35 -0.54 -0.75
N LYS A 77 20.55 -0.33 -2.06
CA LYS A 77 19.78 0.63 -2.85
C LYS A 77 18.82 -0.10 -3.77
N TRP A 78 17.53 0.12 -3.60
CA TRP A 78 16.50 -0.37 -4.52
C TRP A 78 16.63 0.33 -5.87
N LYS A 79 16.46 -0.40 -6.98
CA LYS A 79 16.68 0.10 -8.34
C LYS A 79 15.44 0.02 -9.22
N SER A 80 14.76 -1.11 -9.19
CA SER A 80 13.54 -1.31 -9.98
C SER A 80 12.67 -2.38 -9.37
N VAL A 81 11.39 -2.34 -9.68
CA VAL A 81 10.41 -3.37 -9.31
C VAL A 81 9.58 -3.72 -10.55
N ALA A 82 9.21 -4.99 -10.68
CA ALA A 82 8.28 -5.46 -11.70
C ALA A 82 7.38 -6.56 -11.11
N VAL A 83 6.15 -6.67 -11.60
CA VAL A 83 5.26 -7.79 -11.27
C VAL A 83 5.70 -9.03 -12.04
N ALA A 84 5.94 -10.12 -11.31
CA ALA A 84 6.25 -11.42 -11.89
C ALA A 84 4.98 -12.26 -12.07
N SER A 85 4.12 -12.29 -11.05
CA SER A 85 2.82 -12.98 -11.10
C SER A 85 1.87 -12.44 -10.04
N GLN A 86 0.60 -12.79 -10.16
CA GLN A 86 -0.45 -12.48 -9.18
C GLN A 86 -1.44 -13.64 -9.10
N GLN A 87 -1.98 -13.87 -7.91
CA GLN A 87 -3.08 -14.78 -7.67
C GLN A 87 -4.02 -14.15 -6.64
N CYS A 88 -5.31 -14.05 -6.97
CA CYS A 88 -6.32 -13.56 -6.04
C CYS A 88 -7.27 -14.69 -5.63
N GLU A 89 -7.59 -14.74 -4.35
CA GLU A 89 -8.55 -15.66 -3.74
C GLU A 89 -9.52 -14.84 -2.89
N SER A 90 -10.76 -14.72 -3.38
CA SER A 90 -11.80 -13.89 -2.74
C SER A 90 -11.32 -12.44 -2.53
N GLU A 91 -11.11 -12.01 -1.29
CA GLU A 91 -10.71 -10.64 -0.93
C GLU A 91 -9.19 -10.47 -0.72
N VAL A 92 -8.40 -11.53 -0.95
CA VAL A 92 -6.94 -11.53 -0.72
C VAL A 92 -6.22 -11.77 -2.04
N CYS A 93 -5.20 -10.96 -2.33
CA CYS A 93 -4.35 -11.13 -3.49
C CYS A 93 -2.89 -11.29 -3.07
N THR A 94 -2.24 -12.31 -3.61
CA THR A 94 -0.80 -12.53 -3.52
C THR A 94 -0.15 -12.02 -4.80
N VAL A 95 0.77 -11.07 -4.68
CA VAL A 95 1.53 -10.51 -5.81
C VAL A 95 3.00 -10.84 -5.62
N ILE A 96 3.59 -11.50 -6.62
CA ILE A 96 5.02 -11.80 -6.65
C ILE A 96 5.72 -10.69 -7.43
N LEU A 97 6.75 -10.10 -6.82
CA LEU A 97 7.51 -8.99 -7.38
C LEU A 97 8.97 -9.39 -7.59
N THR A 98 9.52 -8.99 -8.73
CA THR A 98 10.96 -9.02 -8.98
C THR A 98 11.54 -7.65 -8.64
N VAL A 99 12.43 -7.61 -7.64
CA VAL A 99 13.09 -6.38 -7.18
C VAL A 99 14.56 -6.45 -7.52
N LYS A 100 15.08 -5.42 -8.20
CA LYS A 100 16.51 -5.24 -8.42
C LYS A 100 17.07 -4.28 -7.38
N SER A 101 18.22 -4.62 -6.80
CA SER A 101 18.93 -3.78 -5.85
C SER A 101 20.42 -3.77 -6.12
N THR A 102 21.10 -2.72 -5.68
CA THR A 102 22.56 -2.66 -5.62
C THR A 102 23.00 -2.72 -4.16
N ILE A 103 23.90 -3.65 -3.87
CA ILE A 103 24.55 -3.77 -2.56
C ILE A 103 25.96 -3.22 -2.70
N PRO A 104 26.42 -2.33 -1.80
CA PRO A 104 27.82 -1.90 -1.75
C PRO A 104 28.76 -3.10 -1.65
N ALA A 105 29.82 -3.14 -2.47
CA ALA A 105 30.77 -4.25 -2.53
C ALA A 105 31.43 -4.56 -1.17
N GLN A 106 31.59 -3.55 -0.31
CA GLN A 106 32.12 -3.69 1.05
C GLN A 106 31.27 -4.62 1.93
N LEU A 107 29.98 -4.78 1.64
CA LEU A 107 29.09 -5.71 2.36
C LEU A 107 29.12 -7.12 1.76
N MET A 108 29.59 -7.27 0.52
CA MET A 108 29.75 -8.58 -0.13
C MET A 108 31.07 -9.26 0.26
N ASN A 109 32.08 -8.45 0.63
CA ASN A 109 33.42 -8.94 0.98
C ASN A 109 33.63 -9.18 2.49
N GLY A 110 32.60 -8.93 3.31
CA GLY A 110 32.62 -9.23 4.73
C GLY A 110 32.06 -10.63 4.99
N GLU A 111 32.83 -11.50 5.65
CA GLU A 111 32.27 -12.63 6.39
C GLU A 111 31.09 -12.07 7.21
N LEU A 112 29.89 -12.64 7.06
CA LEU A 112 28.69 -12.21 7.77
C LEU A 112 28.91 -12.40 9.27
N ARG A 113 29.60 -11.46 9.93
CA ARG A 113 29.51 -11.29 11.38
C ARG A 113 28.09 -10.84 11.62
N MET A 114 27.21 -11.82 11.80
CA MET A 114 25.93 -11.65 12.45
C MET A 114 26.24 -10.90 13.73
N SER A 115 26.00 -9.59 13.72
CA SER A 115 26.09 -8.78 14.91
C SER A 115 24.98 -9.31 15.80
N ASN A 116 25.35 -10.13 16.78
CA ASN A 116 24.51 -10.43 17.93
C ASN A 116 24.30 -9.10 18.66
N SER A 117 23.35 -8.30 18.18
CA SER A 117 22.74 -7.25 18.97
C SER A 117 21.99 -7.94 20.09
N LYS A 118 22.67 -8.08 21.24
CA LYS A 118 22.01 -8.36 22.50
C LYS A 118 21.00 -7.24 22.70
N VAL A 119 19.72 -7.58 22.69
CA VAL A 119 18.67 -6.74 23.26
C VAL A 119 19.06 -6.58 24.74
N GLN A 120 19.52 -5.38 25.11
CA GLN A 120 19.56 -4.95 26.51
C GLN A 120 18.18 -4.41 26.88
#